data_AF-Q12IX4-F1
#
_entry.id   AF-Q12IX4-F1
#
_cell.length_a   1.000
_cell.length_b   1.000
_cell.length_c   1.000
_cell.angle_alpha   90.00
_cell.angle_beta   90.00
_cell.angle_gamma   90.00
#
_symmetry.space_group_name_H-M   'P 1'
#
loop_
_entity.id
_entity.type
_entity.pdbx_description
1 polymer ?
#
loop_
_entity_poly.entity_id
_entity_poly.type
_entity_poly.pdbx_seq_one_letter_code
_entity_poly.pdbx_strand_id
1 'polypeptide(L)'
;MPALLKQSVTPLLPKRLKEKAIQVCHKKIAQKGDNVGLSFYAFFANKNDDSELLMQAATWWIQTHQLDHFEKAHKIIKLLEAEG
;
A
#
# COMPACT_ATOMS: atom_id res chain seq x y z
N MET A 1 -13.71 -17.70 -29.33
CA MET A 1 -13.96 -16.96 -28.08
C MET A 1 -12.80 -15.99 -27.90
N PRO A 2 -12.99 -14.67 -28.04
CA PRO A 2 -11.87 -13.74 -27.97
C PRO A 2 -11.38 -13.65 -26.53
N ALA A 3 -10.08 -13.87 -26.33
CA ALA A 3 -9.42 -13.62 -25.06
C ALA A 3 -9.59 -12.15 -24.71
N LEU A 4 -10.25 -11.87 -23.59
CA LEU A 4 -10.31 -10.54 -23.00
C LEU A 4 -8.87 -10.08 -22.74
N LEU A 5 -8.44 -9.07 -23.51
CA LEU A 5 -7.24 -8.30 -23.25
C LEU A 5 -7.39 -7.70 -21.84
N LYS A 6 -6.77 -8.33 -20.85
CA LYS A 6 -6.55 -7.71 -19.55
C LYS A 6 -5.61 -6.54 -19.81
N GLN A 7 -6.17 -5.35 -19.96
CA GLN A 7 -5.39 -4.14 -20.06
C GLN A 7 -4.45 -4.10 -18.85
N SER A 8 -3.15 -4.06 -19.13
CA SER A 8 -2.05 -3.93 -18.19
C SER A 8 -2.01 -2.52 -17.62
N VAL A 9 -3.11 -2.10 -16.98
CA VAL A 9 -3.13 -0.88 -16.18
C VAL A 9 -2.65 -1.29 -14.80
N THR A 10 -1.40 -1.00 -14.48
CA THR A 10 -0.91 -1.12 -13.10
C THR A 10 -1.78 -0.22 -12.24
N PRO A 11 -2.54 -0.76 -11.28
CA PRO A 11 -3.43 0.07 -10.49
C PRO A 11 -2.58 0.97 -9.58
N LEU A 12 -2.62 2.27 -9.86
CA LEU A 12 -1.97 3.28 -9.04
C LEU A 12 -2.80 3.48 -7.76
N LEU A 13 -2.10 3.61 -6.63
CA LEU A 13 -2.71 3.94 -5.36
C LEU A 13 -3.33 5.35 -5.43
N PRO A 14 -4.61 5.55 -5.03
CA PRO A 14 -5.20 6.88 -5.01
C PRO A 14 -4.39 7.84 -4.14
N LYS A 15 -4.26 9.10 -4.59
CA LYS A 15 -3.44 10.12 -3.92
C LYS A 15 -3.73 10.24 -2.42
N ARG A 16 -5.01 10.24 -2.03
CA ARG A 16 -5.43 10.29 -0.62
C ARG A 16 -4.93 9.10 0.19
N LEU A 17 -4.94 7.90 -0.40
CA LEU A 17 -4.48 6.68 0.27
C LEU A 17 -2.95 6.65 0.36
N LYS A 18 -2.25 7.11 -0.69
CA LYS A 18 -0.80 7.31 -0.70
C LYS A 18 -0.34 8.25 0.42
N GLU A 19 -0.94 9.44 0.52
CA GLU A 19 -0.64 10.41 1.58
C GLU A 19 -0.88 9.83 2.98
N LYS A 20 -2.01 9.15 3.16
CA LYS A 20 -2.35 8.47 4.42
C LYS A 20 -1.34 7.37 4.78
N ALA A 21 -0.94 6.55 3.81
CA ALA A 21 0.04 5.48 4.02
C ALA A 21 1.40 6.04 4.45
N ILE A 22 1.87 7.10 3.81
CA ILE A 22 3.11 7.80 4.20
C ILE A 22 3.01 8.34 5.64
N GLN A 23 1.93 9.03 5.99
CA GLN A 23 1.70 9.53 7.34
C GLN A 23 1.69 8.41 8.40
N VAL A 24 1.03 7.29 8.10
CA VAL A 24 1.01 6.11 8.98
C VAL A 24 2.41 5.54 9.14
N CYS A 25 3.19 5.43 8.06
CA CYS A 25 4.56 4.92 8.12
C CYS A 25 5.44 5.78 9.03
N HIS A 26 5.44 7.10 8.85
CA HIS A 26 6.19 8.02 9.73
C HIS A 26 5.74 7.92 11.18
N LYS A 27 4.43 7.87 11.44
CA LYS A 27 3.90 7.72 12.80
C LYS A 27 4.40 6.43 13.45
N LYS A 28 4.42 5.32 12.70
CA LYS A 28 4.85 4.02 13.22
C LYS A 28 6.36 3.97 13.45
N ILE A 29 7.15 4.60 12.59
CA ILE A 29 8.61 4.76 12.79
C ILE A 29 8.88 5.54 14.07
N ALA A 30 8.22 6.69 14.26
CA ALA A 30 8.39 7.50 15.48
C ALA A 30 8.00 6.76 16.77
N GLN A 31 7.01 5.85 16.69
CA GLN A 31 6.52 5.10 17.85
C GLN A 31 7.30 3.82 18.15
N LYS A 32 7.83 3.14 17.12
CA LYS A 32 8.38 1.78 17.22
C LYS A 32 9.82 1.64 16.73
N GLY A 33 10.41 2.71 16.21
CA GLY A 33 11.75 2.75 15.64
C GLY A 33 11.81 2.36 14.16
N ASP A 34 13.00 2.51 13.58
CA ASP A 34 13.23 2.44 12.14
C ASP A 34 13.01 1.07 11.50
N ASN A 35 13.08 0.01 12.31
CA ASN A 35 12.91 -1.37 11.89
C ASN A 35 11.45 -1.86 11.93
N VAL A 36 10.49 -0.96 12.17
CA VAL A 36 9.07 -1.35 12.21
C VAL A 36 8.61 -1.93 10.87
N GLY A 37 8.07 -3.15 10.93
CA GLY A 37 7.37 -3.80 9.83
C GLY A 37 5.88 -3.46 9.85
N LEU A 38 5.32 -3.16 8.68
CA LEU A 38 3.90 -2.84 8.49
C LEU A 38 3.30 -3.72 7.38
N SER A 39 2.01 -3.99 7.48
CA SER A 39 1.20 -4.55 6.38
C SER A 39 0.30 -3.46 5.82
N PHE A 40 -0.25 -3.64 4.61
CA PHE A 40 -1.17 -2.67 4.00
C PHE A 40 -2.40 -2.38 4.88
N TYR A 41 -2.81 -3.33 5.75
CA TYR A 41 -3.89 -3.12 6.72
C TYR A 41 -3.60 -1.97 7.69
N ALA A 42 -2.33 -1.63 7.94
CA ALA A 42 -1.97 -0.53 8.82
C ALA A 42 -2.50 0.84 8.33
N PHE A 43 -2.84 0.97 7.04
CA PHE A 43 -3.36 2.21 6.46
C PHE A 43 -4.84 2.45 6.79
N PHE A 44 -5.52 1.47 7.38
CA PHE A 44 -6.95 1.49 7.66
C PHE A 44 -7.20 1.48 9.17
N ALA A 45 -8.17 2.28 9.63
CA ALA A 45 -8.58 2.28 11.04
C ALA A 45 -9.42 1.05 11.37
N ASN A 46 -10.22 0.59 10.41
CA ASN A 46 -11.05 -0.61 10.46
C ASN A 46 -10.95 -1.33 9.11
N LYS A 47 -11.00 -2.67 9.14
CA LYS A 47 -10.74 -3.53 7.98
C LYS A 47 -11.83 -3.46 6.90
N ASN A 48 -12.99 -2.87 7.16
CA ASN A 48 -14.14 -2.90 6.23
C ASN A 48 -14.77 -1.52 5.96
N ASP A 49 -14.17 -0.43 6.43
CA ASP A 49 -14.77 0.91 6.24
C ASP A 49 -14.74 1.35 4.77
N ASP A 50 -13.72 0.92 4.01
CA ASP A 50 -13.58 1.19 2.58
C ASP A 50 -12.97 -0.04 1.90
N SER A 51 -13.85 -0.98 1.56
CA SER A 51 -13.46 -2.27 0.97
C SER A 51 -12.81 -2.09 -0.40
N GLU A 52 -13.19 -1.08 -1.16
CA GLU A 52 -12.60 -0.78 -2.46
C GLU A 52 -11.15 -0.32 -2.32
N LEU A 53 -10.89 0.66 -1.45
CA LEU A 53 -9.53 1.12 -1.17
C LEU A 53 -8.65 0.02 -0.58
N LEU A 54 -9.23 -0.87 0.23
CA LEU A 54 -8.51 -2.02 0.77
C LEU A 54 -8.07 -2.97 -0.34
N MET A 55 -8.95 -3.29 -1.29
CA MET A 55 -8.61 -4.15 -2.43
C MET A 55 -7.56 -3.52 -3.33
N GLN A 56 -7.61 -2.20 -3.54
CA GLN A 56 -6.58 -1.46 -4.28
C GLN A 56 -5.24 -1.51 -3.54
N ALA A 57 -5.22 -1.28 -2.22
CA ALA A 57 -4.01 -1.39 -1.41
C ALA A 57 -3.43 -2.81 -1.44
N ALA A 58 -4.27 -3.83 -1.33
CA ALA A 58 -3.87 -5.23 -1.41
C ALA A 58 -3.30 -5.58 -2.78
N THR A 59 -3.88 -5.06 -3.86
CA THR A 59 -3.40 -5.28 -5.23
C THR A 59 -2.04 -4.63 -5.43
N TRP A 60 -1.89 -3.37 -5.03
CA TRP A 60 -0.61 -2.66 -5.07
C TRP A 60 0.48 -3.40 -4.25
N TRP A 61 0.11 -3.89 -3.07
CA TRP A 61 1.04 -4.57 -2.17
C TRP A 61 1.48 -5.94 -2.67
N ILE A 62 0.51 -6.80 -3.01
CA ILE A 62 0.73 -8.23 -3.28
C ILE A 62 1.05 -8.47 -4.75
N GLN A 63 0.34 -7.81 -5.67
CA GLN A 63 0.48 -8.10 -7.11
C GLN A 63 1.49 -7.17 -7.77
N THR A 64 1.42 -5.86 -7.50
CA THR A 64 2.30 -4.87 -8.16
C THR A 64 3.72 -4.92 -7.60
N HIS A 65 3.87 -4.80 -6.27
CA HIS A 65 5.19 -4.75 -5.63
C HIS A 65 5.65 -6.06 -5.00
N GLN A 66 4.76 -7.06 -4.91
CA GLN A 66 5.05 -8.39 -4.36
C GLN A 66 5.75 -8.32 -3.00
N LEU A 67 5.27 -7.43 -2.14
CA LEU A 67 5.81 -7.24 -0.80
C LEU A 67 5.40 -8.40 0.12
N ASP A 68 6.28 -8.71 1.07
CA ASP A 68 5.99 -9.67 2.14
C ASP A 68 4.79 -9.24 2.99
N HIS A 69 4.28 -10.14 3.84
CA HIS A 69 3.18 -9.83 4.74
C HIS A 69 3.45 -8.59 5.60
N PHE A 70 4.71 -8.43 6.04
CA PHE A 70 5.20 -7.24 6.70
C PHE A 70 6.43 -6.72 5.96
N GLU A 71 6.44 -5.42 5.72
CA GLU A 71 7.53 -4.74 5.03
C GLU A 71 8.01 -3.54 5.85
N LYS A 72 9.30 -3.18 5.74
CA LYS A 72 9.85 -2.04 6.48
C LYS A 72 9.15 -0.75 6.05
N ALA A 73 8.72 0.05 7.04
CA ALA A 73 8.05 1.34 6.79
C ALA A 73 8.85 2.27 5.85
N HIS A 74 10.18 2.28 5.99
CA HIS A 74 11.07 3.02 5.10
C HIS A 74 11.01 2.58 3.63
N LYS A 75 10.84 1.28 3.35
CA LYS A 75 10.73 0.77 1.98
C LYS A 75 9.38 1.18 1.36
N ILE A 76 8.31 1.09 2.14
CA ILE A 76 6.97 1.50 1.73
C ILE A 76 6.95 2.98 1.33
N ILE A 77 7.51 3.87 2.16
CA ILE A 77 7.59 5.31 1.87
C ILE A 77 8.31 5.56 0.55
N LYS A 78 9.49 4.94 0.36
CA LYS A 78 10.27 5.09 -0.89
C LYS A 78 9.50 4.67 -2.14
N LEU A 79 8.78 3.55 -2.07
CA LEU A 79 7.96 3.07 -3.19
C LEU A 79 6.83 4.06 -3.51
N LEU A 80 6.14 4.54 -2.47
CA LEU A 80 5.06 5.51 -2.65
C LEU A 80 5.61 6.82 -3.24
N GLU A 81 6.68 7.38 -2.70
CA GLU A 81 7.28 8.62 -3.22
C GLU A 81 7.76 8.52 -4.66
N ALA A 82 8.26 7.34 -5.08
CA ALA A 82 8.71 7.09 -6.44
C ALA A 82 7.56 7.06 -7.48
N GLU A 83 6.34 6.70 -7.07
CA GLU A 83 5.15 6.67 -7.93
C GLU A 83 4.46 8.05 -8.02
N GLY A 84 5.25 9.12 -8.17
CA GLY A 84 4.81 10.52 -8.21
C GLY A 84 4.44 11.01 -9.59
#